data_AF-A0A973IZH5-F1
#
_entry.id   AF-A0A973IZH5-F1
#
_cell.length_a   1.000
_cell.length_b   1.000
_cell.length_c   1.000
_cell.angle_alpha   90.00
_cell.angle_beta   90.00
_cell.angle_gamma   90.00
#
_symmetry.space_group_name_H-M   'P 1'
#
loop_
_entity.id
_entity.type
_entity.pdbx_description
1 polymer ?
#
loop_
_entity_poly.entity_id
_entity_poly.type
_entity_poly.pdbx_seq_one_letter_code
_entity_poly.pdbx_strand_id
1 'polypeptide(L)'
;EINASISSEKSNKLTRVLPPQLTPQALARFMGEADTCWVLEDFHKISHEERTKLSQIMKVFMDMADDYNNLKIIAIGAVDTARQVIEYDPEMKNRVSEINVPLMTKEELKEIIDKGAALLNLEFNDELKSNVSSFSNGMASVCHQLCLNVCTSENVYETYDESVVVDAEHLRTALSMYLEQSSDTIKKAFDAAFNQKRTKIFDNAKLILRALTEFDQEGGTRSEIYAKILKNVRKYPQGNMTVFIKKLCEEADNAILRYDAVSGRYSYKYPIYRAFALAYFTKHKVNKPTQLSLLDFDSLLKELKFNIVIKTPIAVKETD
;
A
#
# COMPACT_ATOMS: atom_id res chain seq x y z
N GLU A 1 78.38 15.15 -52.84
CA GLU A 1 77.10 14.63 -52.30
C GLU A 1 77.26 14.38 -50.81
N ILE A 2 76.49 15.07 -49.97
CA ILE A 2 76.13 14.60 -48.62
C ILE A 2 74.68 15.06 -48.41
N ASN A 3 73.78 14.07 -48.38
CA ASN A 3 72.36 14.23 -48.05
C ASN A 3 72.20 14.59 -46.57
N ALA A 4 71.54 15.71 -46.27
CA ALA A 4 71.01 15.99 -44.95
C ALA A 4 69.49 15.77 -44.98
N SER A 5 69.08 14.60 -44.51
CA SER A 5 67.69 14.22 -44.29
C SER A 5 67.05 15.11 -43.21
N ILE A 6 66.07 15.92 -43.61
CA ILE A 6 65.20 16.66 -42.71
C ILE A 6 64.18 15.66 -42.15
N SER A 7 64.41 15.20 -40.92
CA SER A 7 63.45 14.42 -40.15
C SER A 7 62.32 15.34 -39.68
N SER A 8 61.14 15.21 -40.29
CA SER A 8 59.92 15.85 -39.81
C SER A 8 59.39 15.09 -38.59
N GLU A 9 59.69 15.57 -37.39
CA GLU A 9 59.03 15.09 -36.18
C GLU A 9 57.58 15.59 -36.15
N LYS A 10 56.63 14.68 -36.43
CA LYS A 10 55.21 14.91 -36.12
C LYS A 10 55.03 14.87 -34.60
N SER A 11 55.06 16.04 -33.98
CA SER A 11 54.57 16.26 -32.62
C SER A 11 53.10 15.86 -32.54
N ASN A 12 52.81 14.68 -31.99
CA ASN A 12 51.45 14.30 -31.60
C ASN A 12 51.04 15.16 -30.39
N LYS A 13 50.33 16.26 -30.63
CA LYS A 13 49.68 17.04 -29.58
C LYS A 13 48.57 16.20 -28.93
N LEU A 14 48.91 15.49 -27.86
CA LEU A 14 47.92 14.91 -26.95
C LEU A 14 47.20 16.06 -26.25
N THR A 15 45.98 16.36 -26.69
CA THR A 15 45.10 17.30 -26.01
C THR A 15 44.45 16.57 -24.85
N ARG A 16 44.66 17.03 -23.61
CA ARG A 16 43.88 16.55 -22.47
C ARG A 16 42.44 16.96 -22.69
N VAL A 17 41.61 16.02 -23.16
CA VAL A 17 40.16 16.18 -23.17
C VAL A 17 39.74 16.19 -21.71
N LEU A 18 39.48 17.38 -21.16
CA LEU A 18 38.78 17.49 -19.89
C LEU A 18 37.44 16.74 -20.05
N PRO A 19 37.05 15.91 -19.07
CA PRO A 19 35.75 15.27 -19.14
C PRO A 19 34.68 16.35 -19.35
N PRO A 20 33.72 16.13 -20.26
CA PRO A 20 32.68 17.11 -20.54
C PRO A 20 32.01 17.49 -19.22
N GLN A 21 31.95 18.79 -18.95
CA GLN A 21 31.22 19.30 -17.79
C GLN A 21 29.75 18.97 -18.01
N LEU A 22 29.17 18.18 -17.12
CA LEU A 22 27.75 17.81 -17.15
C LEU A 22 26.93 19.01 -16.69
N THR A 23 26.75 19.99 -17.58
CA THR A 23 25.80 21.08 -17.37
C THR A 23 24.38 20.60 -17.71
N PRO A 24 23.33 21.24 -17.16
CA PRO A 24 21.95 20.93 -17.54
C PRO A 24 21.70 20.98 -19.05
N GLN A 25 22.34 21.92 -19.75
CA GLN A 25 22.26 22.06 -21.22
C GLN A 25 22.93 20.89 -21.94
N ALA A 26 24.12 20.47 -21.47
CA ALA A 26 24.81 19.33 -22.06
C ALA A 26 24.03 18.04 -21.84
N LEU A 27 23.47 17.85 -20.63
CA LEU A 27 22.61 16.71 -20.31
C LEU A 27 21.35 16.69 -21.18
N ALA A 28 20.63 17.82 -21.27
CA ALA A 28 19.45 17.97 -22.12
C ALA A 28 19.78 17.67 -23.59
N ARG A 29 20.91 18.18 -24.10
CA ARG A 29 21.37 17.90 -25.46
C ARG A 29 21.66 16.42 -25.68
N PHE A 30 22.39 15.76 -24.78
CA PHE A 30 22.69 14.34 -24.91
C PHE A 30 21.44 13.48 -24.86
N MET A 31 20.50 13.79 -23.95
CA MET A 31 19.24 13.06 -23.86
C MET A 31 18.33 13.31 -25.07
N GLY A 32 18.33 14.54 -25.61
CA GLY A 32 17.62 14.92 -26.81
C GLY A 32 18.18 14.26 -28.07
N GLU A 33 19.51 14.26 -28.25
CA GLU A 33 20.20 13.54 -29.33
C GLU A 33 19.96 12.01 -29.23
N ALA A 34 19.81 11.48 -28.02
CA ALA A 34 19.50 10.08 -27.77
C ALA A 34 18.00 9.74 -27.88
N ASP A 35 17.13 10.73 -28.12
CA ASP A 35 15.68 10.57 -28.21
C ASP A 35 15.03 9.95 -26.94
N THR A 36 15.50 10.38 -25.76
CA THR A 36 15.11 9.81 -24.46
C THR A 36 14.36 10.79 -23.56
N CYS A 37 13.53 10.25 -22.67
CA CYS A 37 12.89 10.99 -21.59
C CYS A 37 13.55 10.70 -20.24
N TRP A 38 13.47 11.66 -19.32
CA TRP A 38 14.00 11.52 -17.96
C TRP A 38 12.87 11.28 -16.97
N VAL A 39 12.82 10.09 -16.38
CA VAL A 39 11.84 9.75 -15.34
C VAL A 39 12.47 9.92 -13.95
N LEU A 40 11.80 10.67 -13.09
CA LEU A 40 12.18 10.92 -11.70
C LEU A 40 11.16 10.25 -10.78
N GLU A 41 11.52 9.09 -10.24
CA GLU A 41 10.70 8.37 -9.28
C GLU A 41 10.83 8.98 -7.87
N ASP A 42 9.80 8.82 -7.04
CA ASP A 42 9.78 9.28 -5.65
C ASP A 42 10.14 10.76 -5.46
N PHE A 43 9.66 11.63 -6.36
CA PHE A 43 9.96 13.07 -6.35
C PHE A 43 9.68 13.75 -4.99
N HIS A 44 8.69 13.25 -4.24
CA HIS A 44 8.35 13.71 -2.88
C HIS A 44 9.51 13.58 -1.86
N LYS A 45 10.50 12.73 -2.10
CA LYS A 45 11.64 12.53 -1.19
C LYS A 45 12.77 13.55 -1.39
N ILE A 46 12.77 14.28 -2.50
CA ILE A 46 13.78 15.30 -2.78
C ILE A 46 13.63 16.45 -1.79
N SER A 47 14.74 16.93 -1.21
CA SER A 47 14.73 18.05 -0.27
C SER A 47 14.33 19.36 -0.95
N HIS A 48 13.80 20.31 -0.18
CA HIS A 48 13.34 21.58 -0.72
C HIS A 48 14.44 22.35 -1.48
N GLU A 49 15.68 22.34 -0.97
CA GLU A 49 16.83 23.00 -1.62
C GLU A 49 17.17 22.41 -3.00
N GLU A 50 17.09 21.08 -3.12
CA GLU A 50 17.38 20.38 -4.38
C GLU A 50 16.25 20.54 -5.41
N ARG A 51 15.00 20.68 -4.95
CA ARG A 51 13.85 20.93 -5.84
C ARG A 51 14.00 22.24 -6.62
N THR A 52 14.57 23.29 -6.01
CA THR A 52 14.84 24.56 -6.70
C THR A 52 15.89 24.42 -7.79
N LYS A 53 16.94 23.62 -7.56
CA LYS A 53 17.93 23.34 -8.62
C LYS A 53 17.31 22.54 -9.76
N LEU A 54 16.48 21.56 -9.40
CA LEU A 54 15.79 20.72 -10.35
C LEU A 54 14.78 21.49 -11.20
N SER A 55 14.08 22.49 -10.65
CA SER A 55 13.21 23.36 -11.45
C SER A 55 13.98 24.15 -12.51
N GLN A 56 15.20 24.62 -12.19
CA GLN A 56 16.07 25.27 -13.18
C GLN A 56 16.49 24.30 -14.29
N ILE A 57 16.76 23.05 -13.96
CA ILE A 57 17.06 22.01 -14.97
C ILE A 57 15.83 21.75 -15.84
N MET A 58 14.64 21.65 -15.25
CA MET A 58 13.39 21.47 -15.98
C MET A 58 13.12 22.59 -16.98
N LYS A 59 13.50 23.84 -16.67
CA LYS A 59 13.41 24.97 -17.61
C LYS A 59 14.28 24.72 -18.85
N VAL A 60 15.54 24.34 -18.65
CA VAL A 60 16.48 24.06 -19.74
C VAL A 60 15.95 22.93 -20.63
N PHE A 61 15.44 21.86 -20.04
CA PHE A 61 14.86 20.74 -20.80
C PHE A 61 13.63 21.15 -21.59
N MET A 62 12.77 22.02 -21.02
CA MET A 62 11.59 22.52 -21.70
C MET A 62 11.97 23.42 -22.88
N ASP A 63 12.87 24.39 -22.67
CA ASP A 63 13.32 25.29 -23.74
C ASP A 63 13.98 24.51 -24.90
N MET A 64 14.65 23.39 -24.60
CA MET A 64 15.25 22.50 -25.60
C MET A 64 14.26 21.50 -26.23
N ALA A 65 13.07 21.35 -25.68
CA ALA A 65 12.07 20.44 -26.21
C ALA A 65 11.47 20.92 -27.54
N ASP A 66 11.66 22.19 -27.90
CA ASP A 66 11.33 22.75 -29.22
C ASP A 66 12.24 22.17 -30.33
N ASP A 67 13.51 21.91 -30.01
CA ASP A 67 14.49 21.28 -30.91
C ASP A 67 14.42 19.74 -30.82
N TYR A 68 14.11 19.21 -29.64
CA TYR A 68 14.06 17.78 -29.34
C TYR A 68 12.68 17.38 -28.78
N ASN A 69 11.72 17.07 -29.66
CA ASN A 69 10.33 16.83 -29.28
C ASN A 69 10.11 15.78 -28.17
N ASN A 70 10.95 14.74 -28.10
CA ASN A 70 10.83 13.67 -27.10
C ASN A 70 11.62 13.94 -25.81
N LEU A 71 12.36 15.05 -25.74
CA LEU A 71 13.04 15.47 -24.53
C LEU A 71 12.01 15.97 -23.50
N LYS A 72 11.64 15.09 -22.58
CA LYS A 72 10.66 15.36 -21.52
C LYS A 72 11.18 14.89 -20.18
N ILE A 73 10.79 15.58 -19.11
CA ILE A 73 10.99 15.14 -17.73
C ILE A 73 9.63 14.70 -17.17
N ILE A 74 9.58 13.49 -16.63
CA ILE A 74 8.40 12.92 -15.98
C ILE A 74 8.73 12.75 -14.50
N ALA A 75 8.10 13.55 -13.64
CA ALA A 75 8.24 13.42 -12.20
C ALA A 75 7.07 12.62 -11.61
N ILE A 76 7.37 11.54 -10.92
CA ILE A 76 6.40 10.66 -10.26
C ILE A 76 6.56 10.82 -8.75
N GLY A 77 5.47 11.10 -8.04
CA GLY A 77 5.50 11.32 -6.60
C GLY A 77 4.15 11.07 -5.94
N ALA A 78 4.18 10.92 -4.61
CA ALA A 78 2.96 10.84 -3.81
C ALA A 78 2.18 12.17 -3.87
N VAL A 79 0.89 12.09 -3.53
CA VAL A 79 -0.07 13.22 -3.50
C VAL A 79 0.56 14.46 -2.84
N ASP A 80 0.21 15.64 -3.37
CA ASP A 80 0.73 16.97 -3.03
C ASP A 80 2.08 17.37 -3.68
N THR A 81 2.75 16.49 -4.42
CA THR A 81 4.03 16.84 -5.09
C THR A 81 3.92 17.67 -6.36
N ALA A 82 2.86 17.48 -7.15
CA ALA A 82 2.71 18.20 -8.41
C ALA A 82 2.59 19.71 -8.18
N ARG A 83 1.76 20.11 -7.20
CA ARG A 83 1.62 21.50 -6.74
C ARG A 83 2.94 22.09 -6.26
N GLN A 84 3.78 21.29 -5.60
CA GLN A 84 5.05 21.77 -5.04
C GLN A 84 5.99 22.30 -6.13
N VAL A 85 6.08 21.68 -7.31
CA VAL A 85 6.96 22.18 -8.39
C VAL A 85 6.51 23.55 -8.92
N ILE A 86 5.20 23.74 -9.08
CA ILE A 86 4.61 25.01 -9.54
C ILE A 86 4.68 26.08 -8.45
N GLU A 87 4.56 25.71 -7.17
CA GLU A 87 4.72 26.62 -6.03
C GLU A 87 6.15 27.18 -5.93
N TYR A 88 7.17 26.43 -6.36
CA TYR A 88 8.57 26.87 -6.29
C TYR A 88 9.00 27.79 -7.43
N ASP A 89 8.34 27.74 -8.58
CA ASP A 89 8.66 28.62 -9.71
C ASP A 89 7.39 28.98 -10.52
N PRO A 90 6.86 30.21 -10.36
CA PRO A 90 5.67 30.65 -11.07
C PRO A 90 5.77 30.56 -12.61
N GLU A 91 6.97 30.58 -13.18
CA GLU A 91 7.17 30.43 -14.63
C GLU A 91 6.90 29.01 -15.11
N MET A 92 6.96 28.01 -14.22
CA MET A 92 6.66 26.61 -14.54
C MET A 92 5.16 26.34 -14.63
N LYS A 93 4.30 27.25 -14.15
CA LYS A 93 2.85 27.06 -14.10
C LYS A 93 2.21 26.71 -15.44
N ASN A 94 2.73 27.27 -16.53
CA ASN A 94 2.23 27.01 -17.90
C ASN A 94 3.11 26.02 -18.67
N ARG A 95 4.16 25.47 -18.03
CA ARG A 95 5.18 24.59 -18.63
C ARG A 95 5.11 23.16 -18.09
N VAL A 96 4.30 22.91 -17.07
CA VAL A 96 4.09 21.60 -16.43
C VAL A 96 2.67 21.12 -16.70
N SER A 97 2.54 19.84 -17.07
CA SER A 97 1.26 19.15 -17.12
C SER A 97 1.15 18.24 -15.90
N GLU A 98 0.12 18.44 -15.08
CA GLU A 98 -0.17 17.58 -13.94
C GLU A 98 -1.12 16.45 -14.37
N ILE A 99 -0.73 15.20 -14.10
CA ILE A 99 -1.57 14.03 -14.32
C ILE A 99 -1.86 13.39 -12.97
N ASN A 100 -3.11 13.50 -12.51
CA ASN A 100 -3.56 12.81 -11.31
C ASN A 100 -3.90 11.36 -11.64
N VAL A 101 -3.30 10.41 -10.93
CA VAL A 101 -3.63 8.98 -11.02
C VAL A 101 -4.48 8.61 -9.80
N PRO A 102 -5.82 8.52 -9.94
CA PRO A 102 -6.69 8.17 -8.83
C PRO A 102 -6.53 6.70 -8.44
N LEU A 103 -7.12 6.33 -7.31
CA LEU A 103 -7.29 4.92 -6.94
C LEU A 103 -8.24 4.23 -7.93
N MET A 104 -8.01 2.95 -8.17
CA MET A 104 -8.81 2.16 -9.09
C MET A 104 -10.24 1.97 -8.56
N THR A 105 -11.18 1.99 -9.49
CA THR A 105 -12.57 1.62 -9.27
C THR A 105 -12.69 0.11 -8.99
N LYS A 106 -13.85 -0.32 -8.46
CA LYS A 106 -14.06 -1.75 -8.22
C LYS A 106 -14.10 -2.53 -9.53
N GLU A 107 -14.60 -1.92 -10.58
CA GLU A 107 -14.72 -2.46 -11.92
C GLU A 107 -13.33 -2.69 -12.54
N GLU A 108 -12.44 -1.70 -12.47
CA GLU A 108 -11.04 -1.86 -12.91
C GLU A 108 -10.31 -2.94 -12.11
N LEU A 109 -10.55 -3.04 -10.80
CA LEU A 109 -9.99 -4.12 -9.99
C LEU A 109 -10.53 -5.49 -10.39
N LYS A 110 -11.82 -5.60 -10.74
CA LYS A 110 -12.39 -6.86 -11.26
C LYS A 110 -11.75 -7.25 -12.58
N GLU A 111 -11.47 -6.29 -13.47
CA GLU A 111 -10.76 -6.58 -14.71
C GLU A 111 -9.35 -7.14 -14.46
N ILE A 112 -8.64 -6.65 -13.45
CA ILE A 112 -7.34 -7.22 -13.05
C ILE A 112 -7.51 -8.68 -12.64
N ILE A 113 -8.54 -8.99 -11.86
CA ILE A 113 -8.85 -10.35 -11.41
C ILE A 113 -9.18 -11.24 -12.61
N ASP A 114 -10.08 -10.80 -13.48
CA ASP A 114 -10.52 -11.58 -14.64
C ASP A 114 -9.35 -11.85 -15.61
N LYS A 115 -8.50 -10.84 -15.88
CA LYS A 115 -7.30 -11.00 -16.74
C LYS A 115 -6.30 -11.97 -16.12
N GLY A 116 -6.08 -11.90 -14.80
CA GLY A 116 -5.17 -12.81 -14.09
C GLY A 116 -5.70 -14.24 -14.04
N ALA A 117 -6.99 -14.41 -13.75
CA ALA A 117 -7.65 -15.71 -13.68
C ALA A 117 -7.64 -16.42 -15.04
N ALA A 118 -7.90 -15.69 -16.12
CA ALA A 118 -7.84 -16.24 -17.49
C ALA A 118 -6.46 -16.80 -17.86
N LEU A 119 -5.37 -16.18 -17.41
CA LEU A 119 -4.00 -16.69 -17.66
C LEU A 119 -3.69 -18.00 -16.91
N LEU A 120 -4.42 -18.29 -15.85
CA LEU A 120 -4.26 -19.49 -15.02
C LEU A 120 -5.33 -20.56 -15.29
N ASN A 121 -6.23 -20.33 -16.26
CA ASN A 121 -7.43 -21.14 -16.45
C ASN A 121 -8.25 -21.28 -15.15
N LEU A 122 -8.43 -20.16 -14.44
CA LEU A 122 -9.29 -20.06 -13.27
C LEU A 122 -10.52 -19.21 -13.57
N GLU A 123 -11.62 -19.52 -12.89
CA GLU A 123 -12.80 -18.66 -12.85
C GLU A 123 -13.10 -18.31 -11.40
N PHE A 124 -12.91 -17.04 -11.03
CA PHE A 124 -13.27 -16.57 -9.69
C PHE A 124 -14.76 -16.23 -9.69
N ASN A 125 -15.50 -16.82 -8.75
CA ASN A 125 -16.93 -16.52 -8.64
C ASN A 125 -17.17 -15.02 -8.34
N ASP A 126 -18.33 -14.49 -8.71
CA ASP A 126 -18.61 -13.05 -8.62
C ASP A 126 -18.56 -12.50 -7.18
N GLU A 127 -18.92 -13.33 -6.20
CA GLU A 127 -18.82 -12.98 -4.78
C GLU A 127 -17.36 -12.75 -4.37
N LEU A 128 -16.47 -13.69 -4.72
CA LEU A 128 -15.04 -13.60 -4.46
C LEU A 128 -14.43 -12.37 -5.14
N LYS A 129 -14.75 -12.12 -6.42
CA LYS A 129 -14.30 -10.92 -7.14
C LYS A 129 -14.74 -9.65 -6.44
N SER A 130 -16.03 -9.53 -6.12
CA SER A 130 -16.60 -8.36 -5.43
C SER A 130 -15.96 -8.12 -4.05
N ASN A 131 -15.71 -9.20 -3.32
CA ASN A 131 -15.06 -9.15 -2.02
C ASN A 131 -13.60 -8.70 -2.15
N VAL A 132 -12.80 -9.34 -3.00
CA VAL A 132 -11.40 -8.98 -3.23
C VAL A 132 -11.29 -7.50 -3.65
N SER A 133 -12.06 -7.05 -4.64
CA SER A 133 -12.05 -5.65 -5.07
C SER A 133 -12.42 -4.69 -3.93
N SER A 134 -13.33 -5.08 -3.04
CA SER A 134 -13.71 -4.27 -1.87
C SER A 134 -12.60 -4.22 -0.81
N PHE A 135 -11.90 -5.34 -0.56
CA PHE A 135 -10.77 -5.40 0.38
C PHE A 135 -9.53 -4.66 -0.12
N SER A 136 -9.32 -4.64 -1.43
CA SER A 136 -8.20 -3.95 -2.07
C SER A 136 -8.22 -2.43 -1.93
N ASN A 137 -9.39 -1.85 -1.60
CA ASN A 137 -9.55 -0.41 -1.37
C ASN A 137 -8.94 0.44 -2.50
N GLY A 138 -9.21 0.06 -3.76
CA GLY A 138 -8.74 0.75 -4.96
C GLY A 138 -7.24 0.59 -5.27
N MET A 139 -6.52 -0.26 -4.55
CA MET A 139 -5.09 -0.50 -4.80
C MET A 139 -4.88 -1.79 -5.58
N ALA A 140 -4.29 -1.68 -6.77
CA ALA A 140 -3.90 -2.82 -7.60
C ALA A 140 -2.96 -3.79 -6.87
N SER A 141 -1.99 -3.26 -6.11
CA SER A 141 -1.01 -4.07 -5.38
C SER A 141 -1.66 -5.00 -4.35
N VAL A 142 -2.65 -4.52 -3.60
CA VAL A 142 -3.39 -5.37 -2.66
C VAL A 142 -4.31 -6.33 -3.41
N CYS A 143 -4.88 -5.93 -4.55
CA CYS A 143 -5.67 -6.83 -5.39
C CYS A 143 -4.86 -8.04 -5.86
N HIS A 144 -3.67 -7.78 -6.43
CA HIS A 144 -2.75 -8.84 -6.83
C HIS A 144 -2.35 -9.72 -5.65
N GLN A 145 -2.02 -9.13 -4.49
CA GLN A 145 -1.61 -9.90 -3.32
C GLN A 145 -2.76 -10.79 -2.79
N LEU A 146 -3.98 -10.29 -2.74
CA LEU A 146 -5.14 -11.07 -2.32
C LEU A 146 -5.44 -12.20 -3.30
N CYS A 147 -5.37 -11.95 -4.62
CA CYS A 147 -5.54 -12.99 -5.62
C CYS A 147 -4.46 -14.06 -5.52
N LEU A 148 -3.19 -13.66 -5.37
CA LEU A 148 -2.08 -14.58 -5.15
C LEU A 148 -2.32 -15.45 -3.91
N ASN A 149 -2.78 -14.85 -2.81
CA ASN A 149 -3.04 -15.58 -1.58
C ASN A 149 -4.25 -16.53 -1.70
N VAL A 150 -5.27 -16.18 -2.49
CA VAL A 150 -6.39 -17.07 -2.84
C VAL A 150 -5.88 -18.25 -3.67
N CYS A 151 -5.09 -18.00 -4.71
CA CYS A 151 -4.47 -19.06 -5.51
C CYS A 151 -3.61 -19.97 -4.64
N THR A 152 -2.82 -19.39 -3.73
CA THR A 152 -1.95 -20.16 -2.82
C THR A 152 -2.77 -21.01 -1.85
N SER A 153 -3.88 -20.50 -1.31
CA SER A 153 -4.73 -21.30 -0.41
C SER A 153 -5.43 -22.45 -1.13
N GLU A 154 -5.68 -22.29 -2.43
CA GLU A 154 -6.22 -23.34 -3.30
C GLU A 154 -5.11 -24.20 -3.97
N ASN A 155 -3.85 -24.00 -3.58
CA ASN A 155 -2.68 -24.71 -4.11
C ASN A 155 -2.47 -24.58 -5.63
N VAL A 156 -2.86 -23.44 -6.20
CA VAL A 156 -2.63 -23.11 -7.61
C VAL A 156 -1.26 -22.47 -7.77
N TYR A 157 -0.31 -23.21 -8.35
CA TYR A 157 1.07 -22.77 -8.59
C TYR A 157 1.45 -22.74 -10.08
N GLU A 158 0.60 -23.27 -10.94
CA GLU A 158 0.75 -23.31 -12.38
C GLU A 158 -0.62 -23.18 -13.06
N THR A 159 -0.62 -22.90 -14.36
CA THR A 159 -1.86 -22.84 -15.16
C THR A 159 -2.48 -24.23 -15.22
N TYR A 160 -3.79 -24.35 -14.95
CA TYR A 160 -4.51 -25.62 -15.11
C TYR A 160 -4.79 -25.94 -16.58
N ASP A 161 -4.93 -27.23 -16.91
CA ASP A 161 -5.32 -27.65 -18.26
C ASP A 161 -6.79 -27.31 -18.58
N GLU A 162 -7.67 -27.38 -17.57
CA GLU A 162 -9.10 -27.08 -17.66
C GLU A 162 -9.48 -25.93 -16.72
N SER A 163 -10.57 -25.24 -17.04
CA SER A 163 -11.03 -24.12 -16.23
C SER A 163 -11.58 -24.59 -14.89
N VAL A 164 -11.00 -24.09 -13.79
CA VAL A 164 -11.42 -24.41 -12.41
C VAL A 164 -12.07 -23.21 -11.74
N VAL A 165 -13.25 -23.42 -11.15
CA VAL A 165 -13.94 -22.38 -10.38
C VAL A 165 -13.34 -22.30 -8.97
N VAL A 166 -12.93 -21.10 -8.55
CA VAL A 166 -12.41 -20.85 -7.20
C VAL A 166 -13.45 -20.12 -6.37
N ASP A 167 -13.78 -20.72 -5.22
CA ASP A 167 -14.84 -20.25 -4.34
C ASP A 167 -14.38 -19.27 -3.26
N ALA A 168 -15.36 -18.56 -2.69
CA ALA A 168 -15.14 -17.53 -1.68
C ALA A 168 -14.61 -18.06 -0.33
N GLU A 169 -14.60 -19.38 -0.12
CA GLU A 169 -14.09 -20.01 1.11
C GLU A 169 -12.60 -19.71 1.36
N HIS A 170 -11.83 -19.58 0.27
CA HIS A 170 -10.41 -19.27 0.28
C HIS A 170 -10.09 -17.84 0.72
N LEU A 171 -11.06 -16.93 0.62
CA LEU A 171 -10.87 -15.52 0.93
C LEU A 171 -10.43 -15.29 2.38
N ARG A 172 -10.97 -16.04 3.34
CA ARG A 172 -10.62 -15.86 4.77
C ARG A 172 -9.16 -16.24 5.04
N THR A 173 -8.69 -17.30 4.40
CA THR A 173 -7.30 -17.74 4.45
C THR A 173 -6.41 -16.70 3.77
N ALA A 174 -6.81 -16.23 2.58
CA ALA A 174 -6.07 -15.21 1.83
C ALA A 174 -5.92 -13.88 2.59
N LEU A 175 -6.97 -13.42 3.27
CA LEU A 175 -6.93 -12.24 4.14
C LEU A 175 -6.01 -12.46 5.35
N SER A 176 -5.97 -13.68 5.90
CA SER A 176 -5.07 -14.00 7.01
C SER A 176 -3.61 -13.95 6.56
N MET A 177 -3.30 -14.55 5.41
CA MET A 177 -1.98 -14.47 4.79
C MET A 177 -1.58 -13.03 4.48
N TYR A 178 -2.51 -12.21 3.98
CA TYR A 178 -2.26 -10.79 3.69
C TYR A 178 -1.85 -10.02 4.97
N LEU A 179 -2.55 -10.25 6.08
CA LEU A 179 -2.19 -9.64 7.37
C LEU A 179 -0.83 -10.11 7.87
N GLU A 180 -0.50 -11.39 7.68
CA GLU A 180 0.78 -11.99 8.08
C GLU A 180 1.95 -11.53 7.20
N GLN A 181 1.72 -11.27 5.91
CA GLN A 181 2.72 -10.77 4.97
C GLN A 181 2.83 -9.24 4.96
N SER A 182 1.86 -8.53 5.57
CA SER A 182 1.87 -7.07 5.64
C SER A 182 3.14 -6.55 6.31
N SER A 183 3.58 -5.36 5.89
CA SER A 183 4.83 -4.77 6.36
C SER A 183 4.85 -4.56 7.87
N ASP A 184 6.02 -4.74 8.47
CA ASP A 184 6.21 -4.52 9.91
C ASP A 184 5.84 -3.10 10.33
N THR A 185 6.00 -2.12 9.45
CA THR A 185 5.56 -0.74 9.70
C THR A 185 4.05 -0.64 9.91
N ILE A 186 3.24 -1.30 9.07
CA ILE A 186 1.78 -1.30 9.24
C ILE A 186 1.41 -2.03 10.53
N LYS A 187 1.98 -3.22 10.74
CA LYS A 187 1.71 -4.02 11.95
C LYS A 187 2.06 -3.25 13.21
N LYS A 188 3.25 -2.66 13.28
CA LYS A 188 3.70 -1.83 14.42
C LYS A 188 2.76 -0.67 14.70
N ALA A 189 2.27 0.03 13.67
CA ALA A 189 1.33 1.12 13.85
C ALA A 189 0.00 0.62 14.46
N PHE A 190 -0.57 -0.46 13.93
CA PHE A 190 -1.80 -1.05 14.45
C PHE A 190 -1.62 -1.66 15.85
N ASP A 191 -0.52 -2.35 16.10
CA ASP A 191 -0.18 -2.92 17.41
C ASP A 191 -0.02 -1.81 18.46
N ALA A 192 0.66 -0.71 18.13
CA ALA A 192 0.78 0.45 19.00
C ALA A 192 -0.60 1.05 19.33
N ALA A 193 -1.46 1.22 18.32
CA ALA A 193 -2.82 1.72 18.51
C ALA A 193 -3.70 0.77 19.36
N PHE A 194 -3.49 -0.53 19.23
CA PHE A 194 -4.25 -1.56 19.97
C PHE A 194 -3.70 -1.84 21.37
N ASN A 195 -2.42 -1.51 21.63
CA ASN A 195 -1.76 -1.78 22.90
C ASN A 195 -2.17 -0.75 23.97
N GLN A 196 -3.31 -1.00 24.61
CA GLN A 196 -3.79 -0.20 25.73
C GLN A 196 -3.35 -0.83 27.07
N LYS A 197 -2.37 -0.22 27.73
CA LYS A 197 -1.77 -0.64 29.03
C LYS A 197 -2.75 -0.78 30.21
N ARG A 198 -4.01 -0.36 30.07
CA ARG A 198 -5.06 -0.52 31.08
C ARG A 198 -6.28 -1.13 30.41
N THR A 199 -6.81 -2.20 31.00
CA THR A 199 -8.12 -2.78 30.67
C THR A 199 -9.20 -1.73 30.93
N LYS A 200 -9.53 -0.96 29.89
CA LYS A 200 -10.67 -0.04 29.88
C LYS A 200 -11.93 -0.79 29.46
N ILE A 201 -13.09 -0.27 29.85
CA ILE A 201 -14.42 -0.79 29.45
C ILE A 201 -14.59 -0.81 27.92
N PHE A 202 -13.89 0.06 27.19
CA PHE A 202 -13.98 0.18 25.74
C PHE A 202 -12.60 0.14 25.08
N ASP A 203 -12.47 -0.63 24.00
CA ASP A 203 -11.32 -0.58 23.10
C ASP A 203 -11.50 0.55 22.07
N ASN A 204 -11.18 1.77 22.52
CA ASN A 204 -11.48 2.99 21.78
C ASN A 204 -10.85 3.02 20.39
N ALA A 205 -9.57 2.64 20.28
CA ALA A 205 -8.87 2.63 19.00
C ALA A 205 -9.52 1.64 18.02
N LYS A 206 -9.79 0.40 18.46
CA LYS A 206 -10.46 -0.60 17.60
C LYS A 206 -11.85 -0.15 17.17
N LEU A 207 -12.63 0.46 18.07
CA LEU A 207 -13.98 0.94 17.74
C LEU A 207 -13.96 2.05 16.68
N ILE A 208 -13.05 3.01 16.82
CA ILE A 208 -12.90 4.11 15.86
C ILE A 208 -12.45 3.58 14.50
N LEU A 209 -11.38 2.78 14.47
CA LEU A 209 -10.86 2.21 13.23
C LEU A 209 -11.91 1.31 12.55
N ARG A 210 -12.60 0.45 13.31
CA ARG A 210 -13.68 -0.37 12.75
C ARG A 210 -14.83 0.47 12.21
N ALA A 211 -15.24 1.53 12.88
CA ALA A 211 -16.30 2.39 12.38
C ALA A 211 -15.90 3.05 11.04
N LEU A 212 -14.64 3.44 10.90
CA LEU A 212 -14.10 4.03 9.68
C LEU A 212 -14.09 3.08 8.47
N THR A 213 -14.02 1.76 8.68
CA THR A 213 -14.09 0.80 7.56
C THR A 213 -15.47 0.73 6.90
N GLU A 214 -16.51 1.26 7.55
CA GLU A 214 -17.87 1.33 7.02
C GLU A 214 -18.15 2.60 6.18
N PHE A 215 -17.16 3.49 6.04
CA PHE A 215 -17.23 4.67 5.17
C PHE A 215 -16.50 4.41 3.85
N ASP A 216 -16.59 5.33 2.91
CA ASP A 216 -15.72 5.35 1.74
C ASP A 216 -14.27 5.74 2.13
N GLN A 217 -13.45 6.08 1.14
CA GLN A 217 -12.05 6.45 1.35
C GLN A 217 -11.88 7.84 1.95
N GLU A 218 -12.85 8.73 1.74
CA GLU A 218 -12.88 10.09 2.31
C GLU A 218 -13.23 10.06 3.80
N GLY A 219 -13.82 8.94 4.26
CA GLY A 219 -14.10 8.70 5.65
C GLY A 219 -15.29 9.51 6.14
N GLY A 220 -15.26 9.92 7.41
CA GLY A 220 -16.42 10.51 8.06
C GLY A 220 -16.08 11.66 8.98
N THR A 221 -17.05 12.53 9.21
CA THR A 221 -16.99 13.53 10.27
C THR A 221 -17.04 12.87 11.64
N ARG A 222 -16.60 13.60 12.67
CA ARG A 222 -16.65 13.13 14.07
C ARG A 222 -18.04 12.62 14.47
N SER A 223 -19.10 13.32 14.06
CA SER A 223 -20.49 12.96 14.41
C SER A 223 -20.95 11.68 13.71
N GLU A 224 -20.60 11.50 12.43
CA GLU A 224 -20.95 10.30 11.67
C GLU A 224 -20.23 9.06 12.21
N ILE A 225 -18.93 9.19 12.50
CA ILE A 225 -18.13 8.10 13.10
C ILE A 225 -18.74 7.72 14.45
N TYR A 226 -19.08 8.70 15.29
CA TYR A 226 -19.73 8.46 16.57
C TYR A 226 -21.05 7.68 16.42
N ALA A 227 -21.89 8.09 15.46
CA ALA A 227 -23.14 7.42 15.16
C ALA A 227 -22.93 5.96 14.73
N LYS A 228 -21.90 5.67 13.93
CA LYS A 228 -21.51 4.29 13.57
C LYS A 228 -21.08 3.46 14.79
N ILE A 229 -20.28 4.04 15.68
CA ILE A 229 -19.88 3.35 16.92
C ILE A 229 -21.10 3.03 17.78
N LEU A 230 -22.05 3.97 17.93
CA LEU A 230 -23.25 3.78 18.73
C LEU A 230 -24.18 2.66 18.22
N LYS A 231 -24.16 2.35 16.92
CA LYS A 231 -24.90 1.19 16.37
C LYS A 231 -24.44 -0.14 16.99
N ASN A 232 -23.14 -0.25 17.28
CA ASN A 232 -22.53 -1.45 17.85
C ASN A 232 -22.35 -1.35 19.38
N VAL A 233 -22.17 -0.14 19.93
CA VAL A 233 -21.86 0.11 21.34
C VAL A 233 -22.65 1.32 21.86
N ARG A 234 -23.89 1.07 22.35
CA ARG A 234 -24.85 2.13 22.72
C ARG A 234 -24.40 3.10 23.82
N LYS A 235 -23.51 2.69 24.73
CA LYS A 235 -23.05 3.52 25.87
C LYS A 235 -21.66 4.10 25.66
N TYR A 236 -21.21 4.24 24.41
CA TYR A 236 -19.87 4.74 24.11
C TYR A 236 -19.73 6.25 24.42
N PRO A 237 -18.78 6.67 25.27
CA PRO A 237 -18.62 8.09 25.62
C PRO A 237 -18.02 8.92 24.48
N GLN A 238 -18.69 10.00 24.08
CA GLN A 238 -18.20 10.91 23.02
C GLN A 238 -16.85 11.57 23.38
N GLY A 239 -16.61 11.85 24.67
CA GLY A 239 -15.35 12.38 25.16
C GLY A 239 -14.17 11.44 24.90
N ASN A 240 -14.38 10.13 25.08
CA ASN A 240 -13.36 9.13 24.75
C ASN A 240 -13.03 9.18 23.26
N MET A 241 -14.06 9.20 22.40
CA MET A 241 -13.84 9.25 20.95
C MET A 241 -12.98 10.45 20.54
N THR A 242 -13.28 11.63 21.10
CA THR A 242 -12.59 12.87 20.76
C THR A 242 -11.11 12.82 21.14
N VAL A 243 -10.77 12.19 22.27
CA VAL A 243 -9.37 12.03 22.69
C VAL A 243 -8.65 11.01 21.83
N PHE A 244 -9.25 9.85 21.59
CA PHE A 244 -8.58 8.74 20.89
C PHE A 244 -8.47 8.98 19.38
N ILE A 245 -9.43 9.64 18.74
CA ILE A 245 -9.34 9.95 17.31
C ILE A 245 -8.18 10.92 17.02
N LYS A 246 -7.93 11.88 17.92
CA LYS A 246 -6.77 12.79 17.85
C LYS A 246 -5.46 12.03 18.02
N LYS A 247 -5.37 11.15 19.02
CA LYS A 247 -4.18 10.29 19.22
C LYS A 247 -3.84 9.47 17.98
N LEU A 248 -4.84 8.89 17.32
CA LEU A 248 -4.66 8.13 16.08
C LEU A 248 -4.16 8.99 14.89
N CYS A 249 -4.25 10.32 14.98
CA CYS A 249 -3.71 11.27 14.00
C CYS A 249 -2.32 11.81 14.38
N GLU A 250 -2.02 11.92 15.67
CA GLU A 250 -0.87 12.69 16.21
C GLU A 250 0.36 11.83 16.59
N GLU A 251 0.25 10.50 16.63
CA GLU A 251 1.41 9.63 16.87
C GLU A 251 2.39 9.71 15.68
N ALA A 252 3.36 10.63 15.73
CA ALA A 252 4.19 11.08 14.60
C ALA A 252 4.70 9.96 13.67
N ASP A 253 5.22 8.85 14.22
CA ASP A 253 5.78 7.75 13.43
C ASP A 253 4.75 6.66 13.06
N ASN A 254 3.60 6.61 13.73
CA ASN A 254 2.61 5.53 13.62
C ASN A 254 1.18 6.03 13.33
N ALA A 255 1.01 7.30 12.95
CA ALA A 255 -0.30 7.90 12.72
C ALA A 255 -1.10 7.11 11.67
N ILE A 256 -2.18 6.48 12.12
CA ILE A 256 -3.04 5.62 11.28
C ILE A 256 -4.06 6.48 10.52
N LEU A 257 -4.50 7.58 11.12
CA LEU A 257 -5.54 8.46 10.59
C LEU A 257 -4.96 9.80 10.16
N ARG A 258 -5.70 10.47 9.27
CA ARG A 258 -5.51 11.88 8.91
C ARG A 258 -6.79 12.65 9.15
N TYR A 259 -6.64 13.94 9.46
CA TYR A 259 -7.75 14.88 9.57
C TYR A 259 -7.64 15.90 8.45
N ASP A 260 -8.71 16.05 7.67
CA ASP A 260 -8.83 17.11 6.69
C ASP A 260 -9.53 18.32 7.33
N ALA A 261 -8.80 19.42 7.46
CA ALA A 261 -9.30 20.66 8.05
C ALA A 261 -10.38 21.35 7.19
N VAL A 262 -10.42 21.11 5.88
CA VAL A 262 -11.38 21.73 4.95
C VAL A 262 -12.73 21.02 5.06
N SER A 263 -12.75 19.69 4.95
CA SER A 263 -13.99 18.91 5.02
C SER A 263 -14.42 18.54 6.44
N GLY A 264 -13.52 18.65 7.43
CA GLY A 264 -13.75 18.22 8.81
C GLY A 264 -13.83 16.69 8.98
N ARG A 265 -13.35 15.92 7.99
CA ARG A 265 -13.41 14.46 7.96
C ARG A 265 -12.14 13.82 8.49
N TYR A 266 -12.33 12.64 9.08
CA TYR A 266 -11.25 11.72 9.45
C TYR A 266 -11.28 10.52 8.52
N SER A 267 -10.12 10.19 7.98
CA SER A 267 -9.90 9.03 7.10
C SER A 267 -8.61 8.32 7.46
N TYR A 268 -8.41 7.11 6.94
CA TYR A 268 -7.12 6.45 7.02
C TYR A 268 -6.06 7.28 6.30
N LYS A 269 -4.89 7.43 6.91
CA LYS A 269 -3.78 8.23 6.36
C LYS A 269 -3.40 7.75 4.96
N TYR A 270 -3.28 6.43 4.80
CA TYR A 270 -2.97 5.77 3.54
C TYR A 270 -4.03 4.73 3.18
N PRO A 271 -4.34 4.53 1.88
CA PRO A 271 -5.30 3.52 1.42
C PRO A 271 -4.92 2.10 1.87
N ILE A 272 -3.61 1.81 2.00
CA ILE A 272 -3.11 0.51 2.48
C ILE A 272 -3.46 0.25 3.96
N TYR A 273 -3.53 1.29 4.80
CA TYR A 273 -3.95 1.13 6.19
C TYR A 273 -5.44 0.79 6.28
N ARG A 274 -6.25 1.37 5.39
CA ARG A 274 -7.67 1.02 5.28
C ARG A 274 -7.87 -0.41 4.79
N ALA A 275 -7.08 -0.86 3.81
CA ALA A 275 -7.10 -2.25 3.32
C ALA A 275 -6.73 -3.23 4.44
N PHE A 276 -5.65 -2.94 5.18
CA PHE A 276 -5.25 -3.70 6.36
C PHE A 276 -6.37 -3.77 7.42
N ALA A 277 -7.00 -2.64 7.73
CA ALA A 277 -8.09 -2.60 8.70
C ALA A 277 -9.32 -3.40 8.26
N LEU A 278 -9.69 -3.33 6.97
CA LEU A 278 -10.78 -4.16 6.42
C LEU A 278 -10.50 -5.64 6.62
N ALA A 279 -9.30 -6.10 6.26
CA ALA A 279 -8.87 -7.48 6.42
C ALA A 279 -8.87 -7.88 7.91
N TYR A 280 -8.28 -7.05 8.78
CA TYR A 280 -8.19 -7.29 10.22
C TYR A 280 -9.57 -7.44 10.87
N PHE A 281 -10.47 -6.46 10.69
CA PHE A 281 -11.78 -6.51 11.32
C PHE A 281 -12.71 -7.56 10.72
N THR A 282 -12.45 -8.03 9.49
CA THR A 282 -13.17 -9.15 8.90
C THR A 282 -12.71 -10.48 9.49
N LYS A 283 -11.40 -10.71 9.61
CA LYS A 283 -10.83 -11.89 10.31
C LYS A 283 -11.32 -11.96 11.76
N HIS A 284 -11.40 -10.81 12.43
CA HIS A 284 -11.83 -10.68 13.82
C HIS A 284 -13.31 -10.32 13.98
N LYS A 285 -14.17 -10.58 12.98
CA LYS A 285 -15.62 -10.54 13.20
C LYS A 285 -15.95 -11.59 14.26
N VAL A 286 -16.19 -11.12 15.48
CA VAL A 286 -16.87 -11.88 16.53
C VAL A 286 -18.16 -12.39 15.91
N ASN A 287 -18.28 -13.72 15.74
CA ASN A 287 -19.58 -14.36 15.60
C ASN A 287 -20.48 -13.71 16.65
N LYS A 288 -21.61 -13.11 16.23
CA LYS A 288 -22.69 -12.92 17.19
C LYS A 288 -22.83 -14.25 17.94
N PRO A 289 -23.01 -14.29 19.26
CA PRO A 289 -23.52 -15.49 19.89
C PRO A 289 -24.95 -15.67 19.36
N THR A 290 -25.08 -16.25 18.18
CA THR A 290 -26.22 -17.10 17.87
C THR A 290 -26.17 -18.15 18.98
N GLN A 291 -27.27 -18.29 19.72
CA GLN A 291 -27.41 -19.29 20.79
C GLN A 291 -26.66 -20.56 20.38
N LEU A 292 -25.57 -20.87 21.08
CA LEU A 292 -24.97 -22.20 20.99
C LEU A 292 -26.10 -23.16 21.33
N SER A 293 -26.55 -23.92 20.33
CA SER A 293 -27.45 -25.02 20.59
C SER A 293 -26.67 -26.01 21.46
N LEU A 294 -27.33 -26.55 22.49
CA LEU A 294 -26.74 -27.50 23.46
C LEU A 294 -26.06 -28.71 22.78
N LEU A 295 -26.38 -28.99 21.51
CA LEU A 295 -25.79 -30.04 20.69
C LEU A 295 -24.29 -29.83 20.38
N ASP A 296 -23.83 -28.59 20.22
CA ASP A 296 -22.42 -28.33 19.88
C ASP A 296 -21.49 -28.53 21.09
N PHE A 297 -22.01 -28.31 22.31
CA PHE A 297 -21.23 -28.49 23.54
C PHE A 297 -20.97 -29.97 23.85
N ASP A 298 -21.95 -30.84 23.57
CA ASP A 298 -21.80 -32.29 23.73
C ASP A 298 -20.85 -32.90 22.69
N SER A 299 -20.80 -32.33 21.48
CA SER A 299 -19.84 -32.74 20.45
C SER A 299 -18.40 -32.36 20.84
N LEU A 300 -18.21 -31.14 21.36
CA LEU A 300 -16.91 -30.67 21.87
C LEU A 300 -16.42 -31.48 23.08
N LEU A 301 -17.33 -31.88 23.98
CA LEU A 301 -17.02 -32.73 25.13
C LEU A 301 -16.67 -34.18 24.73
N LYS A 302 -17.25 -34.70 23.64
CA LYS A 302 -16.88 -36.01 23.10
C LYS A 302 -15.46 -36.02 22.52
N GLU A 303 -15.08 -34.97 21.78
CA GLU A 303 -13.72 -34.83 21.25
C GLU A 303 -12.68 -34.64 22.36
N LEU A 304 -12.99 -33.86 23.40
CA LEU A 304 -12.10 -33.67 24.55
C LEU A 304 -11.93 -34.94 25.39
N LYS A 305 -12.97 -35.78 25.51
CA LYS A 305 -12.88 -37.06 26.24
C LYS A 305 -12.07 -38.13 25.49
N PHE A 306 -11.98 -38.06 24.16
CA PHE A 306 -11.20 -39.03 23.37
C PHE A 306 -9.68 -38.79 23.46
N ASN A 307 -9.26 -37.56 23.79
CA ASN A 307 -7.85 -37.17 23.84
C ASN A 307 -7.21 -37.22 25.23
N ILE A 308 -7.94 -37.64 26.27
CA ILE A 308 -7.40 -37.83 27.62
C ILE A 308 -7.44 -39.32 27.98
N VAL A 309 -6.58 -40.10 27.34
CA VAL A 309 -6.12 -41.38 27.89
C VAL A 309 -4.86 -41.08 28.69
N ILE A 310 -5.02 -40.85 29.99
CA ILE A 310 -3.88 -40.70 30.92
C ILE A 310 -3.17 -42.05 30.98
N LYS A 311 -1.99 -42.17 30.36
CA LYS A 311 -1.04 -43.24 30.65
C LYS A 311 -0.49 -43.01 32.05
N THR A 312 -1.03 -43.69 33.05
CA THR A 312 -0.37 -43.84 34.35
C THR A 312 0.82 -44.80 34.22
N PRO A 313 2.03 -44.42 34.67
CA PRO A 313 3.10 -45.38 34.84
C PRO A 313 2.84 -46.22 36.09
N ILE A 314 2.76 -47.55 35.92
CA ILE A 314 2.70 -48.52 37.02
C ILE A 314 4.11 -48.60 37.62
N ALA A 315 4.27 -48.11 38.85
CA ALA A 315 5.43 -48.43 39.68
C ALA A 315 5.23 -49.84 40.26
N VAL A 316 6.01 -50.80 39.78
CA VAL A 316 6.15 -52.12 40.40
C VAL A 316 7.06 -51.94 41.62
N LYS A 317 6.52 -52.14 42.83
CA LYS A 317 7.32 -52.42 44.02
C LYS A 317 7.70 -53.89 43.96
N GLU A 318 9.01 -54.16 43.93
CA GLU A 318 9.57 -55.44 44.31
C GLU A 318 9.33 -55.64 45.82
N THR A 319 8.72 -56.78 46.14
CA THR A 319 8.85 -57.45 47.44
C THR A 319 9.06 -58.93 47.13
N ASP A 320 10.31 -59.35 47.15
CA ASP A 320 10.84 -60.46 47.95
C ASP A 320 12.35 -60.28 48.10
#